data_AF-A0A9D7FH69-F1
#
_entry.id   AF-A0A9D7FH69-F1
#
_cell.length_a   1.000
_cell.length_b   1.000
_cell.length_c   1.000
_cell.angle_alpha   90.00
_cell.angle_beta   90.00
_cell.angle_gamma   90.00
#
_symmetry.space_group_name_H-M   'P 1'
#
loop_
_entity.id
_entity.type
_entity.pdbx_description
1 polymer ?
#
loop_
_entity_poly.entity_id
_entity_poly.type
_entity_poly.pdbx_seq_one_letter_code
_entity_poly.pdbx_strand_id
1 'polypeptide(L)' 'MIQLQPGWISWSSKTGTTHGSAYRYDTHVPLVFYGKNVIQGRTHGQVSVSDIAPTVCTFLNIEFPSGSSGKPLEEVLR' A
#
# COMPACT_ATOMS: atom_id res chain seq x y z
N MET A 1 0.20 -18.02 14.28
CA MET A 1 -0.56 -16.76 14.12
C MET A 1 -2.03 -17.11 14.13
N ILE A 2 -2.88 -16.37 14.85
CA ILE A 2 -4.33 -16.62 14.90
C ILE A 2 -5.01 -15.56 14.02
N GLN A 3 -5.88 -15.99 13.11
CA GLN A 3 -6.68 -15.11 12.26
C GLN A 3 -8.16 -15.37 12.55
N LEU A 4 -8.89 -14.33 12.92
CA LEU A 4 -10.34 -14.40 13.14
C LEU A 4 -11.08 -14.41 11.78
N GLN A 5 -12.35 -14.81 11.77
CA GLN A 5 -13.19 -14.76 10.58
C GLN A 5 -13.42 -13.32 10.09
N PRO A 6 -13.80 -13.10 8.82
CA PRO A 6 -14.09 -11.76 8.32
C PRO A 6 -15.15 -11.05 9.17
N GLY A 7 -14.93 -9.76 9.47
CA GLY A 7 -15.83 -8.95 10.29
C GLY A 7 -15.72 -9.18 11.81
N TRP A 8 -14.93 -10.15 12.27
CA TRP A 8 -14.61 -10.32 13.69
C TRP A 8 -13.35 -9.55 14.07
N ILE A 9 -13.37 -8.93 15.25
CA ILE A 9 -12.23 -8.19 15.81
C ILE A 9 -11.97 -8.64 17.25
N SER A 10 -10.68 -8.65 17.64
CA SER A 10 -10.29 -8.82 19.04
C SER A 10 -10.28 -7.45 19.71
N TRP A 11 -11.36 -7.12 20.41
CA TRP A 11 -11.60 -5.78 20.95
C TRP A 11 -12.25 -5.85 22.34
N SER A 12 -11.87 -4.93 23.23
CA SER A 12 -12.31 -4.94 24.64
C SER A 12 -13.48 -4.01 24.94
N SER A 13 -13.80 -3.07 24.04
CA SER A 13 -14.90 -2.11 24.22
C SER A 13 -16.16 -2.56 23.47
N LYS A 14 -17.34 -2.13 23.93
CA LYS A 14 -18.63 -2.35 23.25
C LYS A 14 -18.80 -1.51 21.99
N THR A 15 -17.97 -0.48 21.80
CA THR A 15 -18.04 0.46 20.67
C THR A 15 -16.65 0.69 20.08
N GLY A 16 -16.62 1.27 18.88
CA GLY A 16 -15.40 1.53 18.11
C GLY A 16 -15.07 0.40 17.13
N THR A 17 -13.86 0.44 16.59
CA THR A 17 -13.34 -0.53 15.63
C THR A 17 -11.82 -0.63 15.76
N THR A 18 -11.22 -1.61 15.09
CA THR A 18 -9.76 -1.78 14.97
C THR A 18 -9.42 -2.26 13.55
N HIS A 19 -8.13 -2.35 13.22
CA HIS A 19 -7.61 -2.80 11.93
C HIS A 19 -6.44 -3.78 12.14
N GLY A 20 -6.04 -4.47 11.08
CA GLY A 20 -4.85 -5.34 11.07
C GLY A 20 -5.12 -6.79 10.69
N SER A 21 -6.36 -7.11 10.29
CA SER A 21 -6.68 -8.39 9.69
C SER A 21 -6.10 -8.50 8.27
N ALA A 22 -5.88 -9.72 7.79
CA ALA A 22 -5.40 -9.95 6.42
C ALA A 22 -6.48 -9.73 5.33
N TYR A 23 -7.70 -9.34 5.71
CA TYR A 23 -8.82 -9.22 4.78
C TYR A 23 -8.78 -7.90 4.01
N ARG A 24 -9.41 -7.89 2.84
CA ARG A 24 -9.38 -6.76 1.90
C ARG A 24 -9.90 -5.44 2.49
N TYR A 25 -10.80 -5.48 3.47
CA TYR A 25 -11.29 -4.24 4.09
C TYR A 25 -10.24 -3.52 4.94
N ASP A 26 -9.20 -4.22 5.40
CA ASP A 26 -8.05 -3.63 6.10
C ASP A 26 -6.84 -3.42 5.17
N THR A 27 -6.68 -4.26 4.15
CA THR A 27 -5.48 -4.26 3.29
C THR A 27 -5.64 -3.48 1.98
N HIS A 28 -6.87 -3.20 1.52
CA HIS A 28 -7.12 -2.42 0.31
C HIS A 28 -7.15 -0.92 0.64
N VAL A 29 -5.98 -0.28 0.50
CA VAL A 29 -5.77 1.14 0.81
C VAL A 29 -5.68 2.00 -0.46
N PRO A 30 -6.09 3.28 -0.41
CA PRO A 30 -5.90 4.20 -1.53
C PRO A 30 -4.43 4.59 -1.71
N LEU A 31 -4.00 4.73 -2.97
CA LEU A 31 -2.68 5.22 -3.34
C LEU A 31 -2.82 6.29 -4.42
N VAL A 32 -2.27 7.48 -4.17
CA VAL A 32 -2.30 8.61 -5.11
C VAL A 32 -0.90 9.20 -5.19
N PHE A 33 -0.33 9.22 -6.39
CA PHE A 33 0.87 10.00 -6.70
C PHE A 33 0.46 11.32 -7.34
N TYR A 34 1.08 12.42 -6.92
CA TYR A 34 0.81 13.75 -7.46
C TYR A 34 2.07 14.60 -7.43
N GLY A 35 2.33 15.32 -8.51
CA GLY A 35 3.44 16.25 -8.60
C GLY A 35 4.16 16.23 -9.94
N LYS A 36 5.36 16.80 -9.95
CA LYS A 36 6.23 16.83 -11.13
C LYS A 36 6.63 15.40 -11.51
N ASN A 37 6.60 15.11 -12.81
CA ASN A 37 6.99 13.81 -13.39
C ASN A 37 6.08 12.63 -13.05
N VAL A 38 4.89 12.86 -12.48
CA VAL A 38 3.86 11.82 -12.34
C VAL A 38 3.00 11.78 -13.61
N ILE A 39 2.81 10.61 -14.21
CA ILE A 39 1.88 10.44 -15.33
C ILE A 39 0.44 10.55 -14.83
N GLN A 40 -0.38 11.36 -15.52
CA GLN A 40 -1.81 11.44 -15.23
C GLN A 40 -2.53 10.18 -15.70
N GLY A 41 -3.29 9.56 -14.81
CA GLY A 41 -4.04 8.36 -15.14
C GLY A 41 -4.63 7.67 -13.92
N ARG A 42 -5.14 6.47 -14.16
CA ARG A 42 -5.56 5.53 -13.11
C ARG A 42 -5.27 4.12 -13.57
N THR A 43 -5.03 3.25 -12.61
CA THR A 43 -4.79 1.82 -12.83
C THR A 43 -5.75 1.00 -11.97
N HIS A 44 -6.12 -0.17 -12.48
CA HIS A 44 -6.80 -1.21 -11.72
C HIS A 44 -5.89 -2.42 -11.48
N GLY A 45 -4.61 -2.29 -11.82
CA GLY A 45 -3.59 -3.30 -11.56
C GLY A 45 -3.43 -3.56 -10.07
N GLN A 46 -3.03 -4.78 -9.72
CA GLN A 46 -2.72 -5.12 -8.35
C GLN A 46 -1.40 -4.48 -7.94
N VAL A 47 -1.42 -3.70 -6.87
CA VAL A 47 -0.26 -3.02 -6.29
C VAL A 47 -0.09 -3.46 -4.84
N SER A 48 1.15 -3.69 -4.42
CA SER A 48 1.50 -3.94 -3.01
C SER A 48 1.96 -2.66 -2.33
N VAL A 49 1.71 -2.53 -1.03
CA VAL A 49 2.21 -1.40 -0.21
C VAL A 49 3.75 -1.36 -0.23
N SER A 50 4.41 -2.51 -0.39
CA SER A 50 5.87 -2.61 -0.53
C SER A 50 6.43 -1.91 -1.78
N ASP A 51 5.59 -1.65 -2.79
CA ASP A 51 6.01 -1.05 -4.06
C ASP A 51 6.14 0.48 -3.96
N ILE A 52 5.57 1.10 -2.93
CA ILE A 52 5.54 2.57 -2.76
C ILE A 52 6.97 3.12 -2.59
N ALA A 53 7.76 2.54 -1.68
CA ALA A 53 9.10 3.01 -1.38
C ALA A 53 10.05 2.97 -2.60
N PRO A 54 10.21 1.84 -3.32
CA PRO A 54 11.05 1.82 -4.52
C PRO A 54 10.52 2.76 -5.62
N THR A 55 9.20 2.94 -5.77
CA THR A 55 8.63 3.92 -6.71
C THR A 55 9.06 5.35 -6.39
N VAL A 56 9.02 5.75 -5.11
CA VAL A 56 9.50 7.07 -4.67
C VAL A 56 11.00 7.22 -4.89
N CYS A 57 11.81 6.20 -4.61
CA CYS A 57 13.24 6.23 -4.90
C CYS A 57 13.51 6.42 -6.39
N THR A 58 12.73 5.79 -7.28
CA THR A 58 12.85 5.99 -8.72
C THR A 58 12.50 7.42 -9.14
N PHE A 59 11.46 8.05 -8.57
CA PHE A 59 11.16 9.47 -8.81
C PHE A 59 12.33 10.39 -8.41
N LEU A 60 13.01 10.05 -7.33
CA LEU A 60 14.10 10.86 -6.76
C LEU A 60 15.48 10.51 -7.34
N ASN A 61 15.58 9.46 -8.15
CA ASN A 61 16.84 8.92 -8.67
C ASN A 61 17.85 8.59 -7.54
N ILE A 62 17.40 7.83 -6.54
CA ILE A 62 18.22 7.35 -5.42
C ILE A 62 18.11 5.83 -5.27
N GLU A 63 19.06 5.25 -4.55
CA GLU A 63 19.05 3.82 -4.25
C GLU A 63 17.84 3.39 -3.42
N PHE A 64 17.45 2.12 -3.58
CA PHE A 64 16.33 1.55 -2.83
C PHE A 64 16.70 1.29 -1.36
N PRO A 65 15.73 1.31 -0.43
CA PRO A 65 15.97 0.87 0.93
C PRO A 65 16.53 -0.56 0.95
N SER A 66 17.51 -0.84 1.81
CA SER A 66 18.19 -2.15 1.86
C SER A 66 17.26 -3.34 2.15
N GLY A 67 16.11 -3.10 2.78
CA GLY A 67 15.06 -4.09 3.03
C GLY A 67 13.89 -4.04 2.06
N SER A 68 14.01 -3.33 0.93
CA SER A 68 12.94 -3.21 -0.05
C SER A 68 12.68 -4.55 -0.73
N SER A 69 11.42 -5.01 -0.69
CA SER A 69 10.96 -6.23 -1.36
C SER A 69 10.00 -5.97 -2.53
N GLY A 70 9.54 -4.73 -2.69
CA GLY A 70 8.66 -4.31 -3.77
C GLY A 70 9.38 -3.95 -5.05
N LYS A 71 8.60 -3.55 -6.06
CA LYS A 71 9.11 -3.09 -7.36
C LYS A 71 8.58 -1.68 -7.66
N PRO A 72 9.34 -0.82 -8.37
CA PRO A 72 8.82 0.45 -8.83
C PRO A 72 7.57 0.28 -9.71
N LEU A 73 6.60 1.16 -9.52
CA LEU A 73 5.39 1.25 -10.33
C LEU A 73 5.67 2.08 -11.58
N GLU A 74 6.11 1.44 -12.65
CA GLU A 74 6.49 2.12 -13.89
C GLU A 74 5.35 2.94 -14.51
N GLU A 75 4.10 2.50 -14.32
CA GLU A 75 2.89 3.18 -14.82
C GLU A 75 2.67 4.59 -14.27
N VAL A 76 3.31 4.96 -13.16
CA VAL A 76 3.23 6.32 -12.60
C VAL A 76 4.45 7.19 -12.94
N LEU A 77 5.53 6.57 -13.42
CA LEU A 77 6.80 7.24 -13.75
C LEU A 77 6.73 7.81 -15.18
N ARG A 78 7.14 9.07 -15.35
CA ARG A 78 7.24 9.71 -16.66
C ARG A 78 8.50 9.32 -17.44
#